data_AF-A0A371CUD7-F1
#
_entry.id   AF-A0A371CUD7-F1
#
_cell.length_a   1.000
_cell.length_b   1.000
_cell.length_c   1.000
_cell.angle_alpha   90.00
_cell.angle_beta   90.00
_cell.angle_gamma   90.00
#
_symmetry.space_group_name_H-M   'P 1'
#
loop_
_entity.id
_entity.type
_entity.pdbx_description
1 polymer ?
#
loop_
_entity_poly.entity_id
_entity_poly.type
_entity_poly.pdbx_seq_one_letter_code
_entity_poly.pdbx_strand_id
1 'polypeptide(L)'
;MDNAEGHVTVGQEVQGIFDLCGLPLDELLAVTVFLARADLSRLVRSCKGLYDAILPELVRRAGTIKFYEIQAFHWFLRIGQDSGSSRARWLQRFTYLPLDLGDTEVVGRTAIKGARFALEILQNAPNLTSLILYDIRDFDVPDLRTVLAKLVRLKFALIERMESGSRHDIFLGVTAPLTTVRISMAHTDDSSLCDSCLMSLASVVTLENLTLRRVRLSATSCRFPAVRVLDLKRYTLAEGCPALPVLFPAVRELLLGRAFLEMTIPELELLRAHDRAWQLARGSWPALDYLGVDDVAAAYALGLICRVDRLDVWTIEMEPETLMALTTLLKDVRPHCFGYYDRDSMHERIPLFLEAMARTRMVTHLVGMLDAAKVTTALGDYMAALGSHLRDGVVTHIRIQIDWRWYPDPDPLCQKRAAEAYESDGVPAAVDAIATMVPSLRCVLVTFGDLGSKGRMVAEDGTWRDLNDAECRAVEREERMQDGRIRCFPTWCD
;
A
#
# COMPACT_ATOMS: atom_id res chain seq x y z
N MET A 1 57.37 12.49 -3.70
CA MET A 1 57.17 12.10 -5.11
C MET A 1 55.68 11.89 -5.26
N ASP A 2 55.05 12.89 -5.87
CA ASP A 2 53.60 13.07 -5.91
C ASP A 2 52.90 12.12 -6.89
N ASN A 3 51.67 11.77 -6.50
CA ASN A 3 50.43 11.63 -7.27
C ASN A 3 50.42 10.98 -8.66
N ALA A 4 49.61 9.93 -8.78
CA ALA A 4 48.66 9.79 -9.88
C ALA A 4 47.49 8.87 -9.47
N GLU A 5 46.51 9.44 -8.77
CA GLU A 5 45.15 8.88 -8.71
C GLU A 5 44.53 9.00 -10.10
N GLY A 6 44.28 7.85 -10.73
CA GLY A 6 43.50 7.76 -11.97
C GLY A 6 42.02 7.99 -11.71
N HIS A 7 41.65 9.24 -11.45
CA HIS A 7 40.29 9.72 -11.68
C HIS A 7 40.01 9.59 -13.18
N VAL A 8 39.30 8.53 -13.57
CA VAL A 8 38.79 8.38 -14.94
C VAL A 8 37.77 9.50 -15.19
N THR A 9 38.24 10.55 -15.84
CA THR A 9 37.49 11.68 -16.37
C THR A 9 36.53 11.22 -17.47
N VAL A 10 35.39 10.68 -17.09
CA VAL A 10 34.25 10.45 -18.01
C VAL A 10 33.54 11.79 -18.34
N GLY A 11 33.82 12.87 -17.58
CA GLY A 11 33.16 14.16 -17.74
C GLY A 11 33.59 14.99 -18.96
N GLN A 12 34.86 14.94 -19.38
CA GLN A 12 35.37 15.90 -20.37
C GLN A 12 35.15 15.49 -21.84
N GLU A 13 35.10 14.20 -22.16
CA GLU A 13 34.86 13.76 -23.56
C GLU A 13 33.38 13.81 -23.97
N VAL A 14 32.45 13.84 -23.00
CA VAL A 14 31.00 13.93 -23.29
C VAL A 14 30.53 15.39 -23.41
N GLN A 15 31.24 16.33 -22.78
CA GLN A 15 30.89 17.76 -22.81
C GLN A 15 31.01 18.37 -24.22
N GLY A 16 31.89 17.85 -25.08
CA GLY A 16 32.15 18.38 -26.42
C GLY A 16 31.13 17.98 -27.50
N ILE A 17 30.15 17.11 -27.20
CA ILE A 17 29.28 16.49 -28.22
C ILE A 17 27.79 16.87 -28.05
N PHE A 18 27.42 17.60 -26.99
CA PHE A 18 26.04 17.99 -26.75
C PHE A 18 25.84 19.49 -26.80
N ASP A 19 25.75 20.03 -28.03
CA ASP A 19 25.02 21.27 -28.30
C ASP A 19 23.64 20.91 -28.86
N LEU A 20 22.89 20.10 -28.12
CA LEU A 20 21.49 19.80 -28.42
C LEU A 20 20.68 21.03 -27.98
N CYS A 21 20.69 22.04 -28.83
CA CYS A 21 20.02 23.33 -28.63
C CYS A 21 20.56 24.18 -27.45
N GLY A 22 21.85 24.09 -27.11
CA GLY A 22 22.45 24.90 -26.04
C GLY A 22 22.18 24.44 -24.61
N LEU A 23 21.57 23.28 -24.39
CA LEU A 23 21.23 22.77 -23.05
C LEU A 23 22.34 21.90 -22.45
N PRO A 24 22.79 22.17 -21.20
CA PRO A 24 23.68 21.29 -20.44
C PRO A 24 23.11 19.87 -20.27
N LEU A 25 23.98 18.86 -20.22
CA LEU A 25 23.60 17.46 -20.00
C LEU A 25 22.78 17.27 -18.71
N ASP A 26 23.10 18.00 -17.64
CA ASP A 26 22.39 17.91 -16.37
C ASP A 26 20.94 18.38 -16.47
N GLU A 27 20.68 19.42 -17.26
CA GLU A 27 19.32 19.92 -17.55
C GLU A 27 18.56 18.91 -18.41
N LEU A 28 19.23 18.31 -19.40
CA LEU A 28 18.64 17.27 -20.22
C LEU A 28 18.27 16.02 -19.39
N LEU A 29 19.13 15.61 -18.46
CA LEU A 29 18.84 14.52 -17.52
C LEU A 29 17.72 14.91 -16.55
N ALA A 30 17.65 16.16 -16.09
CA ALA A 30 16.53 16.63 -15.27
C ALA A 30 15.19 16.53 -16.02
N VAL A 31 15.16 16.87 -17.32
CA VAL A 31 13.97 16.71 -18.16
C VAL A 31 13.57 15.24 -18.31
N THR A 32 14.54 14.33 -18.44
CA THR A 32 14.24 12.89 -18.58
C THR A 32 13.46 12.30 -17.41
N VAL A 33 13.50 12.95 -16.25
CA VAL A 33 12.74 12.51 -15.07
C VAL A 33 11.23 12.60 -15.30
N PHE A 34 10.78 13.58 -16.07
CA PHE A 34 9.37 13.86 -16.34
C PHE A 34 8.83 13.13 -17.57
N LEU A 35 9.71 12.52 -18.37
CA LEU A 35 9.31 11.83 -19.58
C LEU A 35 8.86 10.38 -19.30
N ALA A 36 7.82 9.96 -20.00
CA ALA A 36 7.41 8.56 -19.99
C ALA A 36 8.51 7.69 -20.62
N ARG A 37 8.58 6.42 -20.19
CA ARG A 37 9.56 5.45 -20.70
C ARG A 37 9.52 5.31 -22.23
N ALA A 38 8.33 5.40 -22.82
CA ALA A 38 8.16 5.34 -24.27
C ALA A 38 8.87 6.50 -24.98
N ASP A 39 8.77 7.71 -24.44
CA ASP A 39 9.40 8.90 -24.99
C ASP A 39 10.92 8.87 -24.81
N LEU A 40 11.39 8.43 -23.63
CA LEU A 40 12.82 8.17 -23.40
C LEU A 40 13.39 7.16 -24.40
N SER A 41 12.64 6.08 -24.69
CA SER A 41 13.06 5.10 -25.68
C SER A 41 13.10 5.67 -27.10
N ARG A 42 12.23 6.64 -27.45
CA ARG A 42 12.27 7.32 -28.75
C ARG A 42 13.46 8.27 -28.84
N LEU A 43 13.73 9.03 -27.78
CA LEU A 43 14.87 9.95 -27.69
C LEU A 43 16.20 9.21 -27.88
N VAL A 44 16.36 8.06 -27.22
CA VAL A 44 17.56 7.22 -27.33
C VAL A 44 17.79 6.66 -28.74
N ARG A 45 16.79 6.66 -29.62
CA ARG A 45 16.93 6.25 -31.03
C ARG A 45 17.30 7.40 -31.97
N SER A 46 17.24 8.64 -31.50
CA SER A 46 17.43 9.82 -32.35
C SER A 46 18.90 10.15 -32.64
N CYS A 47 19.79 10.03 -31.64
CA CYS A 47 21.22 10.19 -31.84
C CYS A 47 22.05 9.38 -30.82
N LYS A 48 23.31 9.10 -31.18
CA LYS A 48 24.24 8.33 -30.34
C LYS A 48 24.55 9.04 -29.02
N GLY A 49 24.67 10.36 -29.02
CA GLY A 49 24.85 11.12 -27.79
C GLY A 49 23.71 10.83 -26.82
N LEU A 50 22.47 11.16 -27.20
CA LEU A 50 21.29 10.92 -26.36
C LEU A 50 21.16 9.46 -25.95
N TYR A 51 21.54 8.53 -26.82
CA TYR A 51 21.66 7.12 -26.46
C TYR A 51 22.59 6.93 -25.26
N ASP A 52 23.85 7.36 -25.35
CA ASP A 52 24.85 7.16 -24.30
C ASP A 52 24.49 7.90 -23.00
N ALA A 53 23.90 9.09 -23.10
CA ALA A 53 23.47 9.90 -21.95
C ALA A 53 22.25 9.34 -21.20
N ILE A 54 21.21 8.91 -21.93
CA ILE A 54 19.91 8.53 -21.34
C ILE A 54 19.84 7.02 -21.04
N LEU A 55 20.69 6.20 -21.68
CA LEU A 55 20.69 4.75 -21.46
C LEU A 55 20.76 4.33 -19.98
N PRO A 56 21.60 4.95 -19.11
CA PRO A 56 21.58 4.64 -17.68
C PRO A 56 20.22 4.91 -17.01
N GLU A 57 19.51 5.98 -17.39
CA GLU A 57 18.15 6.29 -16.90
C GLU A 57 17.14 5.22 -17.34
N LEU A 58 17.19 4.80 -18.60
CA LEU A 58 16.32 3.75 -19.14
C LEU A 58 16.49 2.42 -18.41
N VAL A 59 17.74 2.06 -18.10
CA VAL A 59 18.06 0.83 -17.34
C VAL A 59 17.63 0.99 -15.89
N ARG A 60 17.88 2.13 -15.26
CA ARG A 60 17.51 2.40 -13.86
C ARG A 60 16.02 2.27 -13.62
N ARG A 61 15.21 2.73 -14.59
CA ARG A 61 13.75 2.65 -14.60
C ARG A 61 13.22 1.46 -15.39
N ALA A 62 13.97 0.36 -15.46
CA ALA A 62 13.45 -0.91 -15.98
C ALA A 62 12.07 -1.17 -15.36
N GLY A 63 11.04 -1.18 -16.21
CA GLY A 63 9.68 -1.47 -15.76
C GLY A 63 9.51 -2.95 -15.47
N THR A 64 8.27 -3.41 -15.46
CA THR A 64 7.94 -4.84 -15.44
C THR A 64 8.47 -5.52 -16.69
N ILE A 65 9.38 -6.48 -16.49
CA ILE A 65 9.92 -7.33 -17.55
C ILE A 65 9.12 -8.63 -17.55
N LYS A 66 8.43 -8.89 -18.66
CA LYS A 66 7.65 -10.12 -18.81
C LYS A 66 8.54 -11.28 -19.21
N PHE A 67 8.06 -12.50 -18.96
CA PHE A 67 8.76 -13.74 -19.30
C PHE A 67 9.32 -13.76 -20.73
N TYR A 68 8.55 -13.36 -21.73
CA TYR A 68 9.00 -13.37 -23.13
C TYR A 68 10.02 -12.27 -23.47
N GLU A 69 10.17 -11.25 -22.61
CA GLU A 69 11.09 -10.12 -22.79
C GLU A 69 12.42 -10.35 -22.08
N ILE A 70 12.46 -11.27 -21.09
CA ILE A 70 13.61 -11.42 -20.18
C ILE A 70 14.90 -11.76 -20.91
N GLN A 71 14.85 -12.60 -21.94
CA GLN A 71 16.02 -12.97 -22.73
C GLN A 71 16.55 -11.77 -23.53
N ALA A 72 15.66 -11.00 -24.16
CA ALA A 72 16.04 -9.79 -24.88
C ALA A 72 16.59 -8.72 -23.91
N PHE A 73 16.01 -8.59 -22.72
CA PHE A 73 16.48 -7.68 -21.68
C PHE A 73 17.85 -8.09 -21.14
N HIS A 74 18.07 -9.38 -20.87
CA HIS A 74 19.35 -9.94 -20.48
C HIS A 74 20.46 -9.60 -21.50
N TRP A 75 20.19 -9.81 -22.80
CA TRP A 75 21.12 -9.43 -23.86
C TRP A 75 21.33 -7.93 -23.97
N PHE A 76 20.27 -7.14 -23.82
CA PHE A 76 20.37 -5.68 -23.78
C PHE A 76 21.28 -5.20 -22.65
N LEU A 77 21.31 -5.90 -21.52
CA LEU A 77 22.19 -5.59 -20.39
C LEU A 77 23.66 -6.02 -20.60
N ARG A 78 23.96 -6.73 -21.70
CA ARG A 78 25.31 -7.24 -22.03
C ARG A 78 25.88 -8.17 -20.95
N ILE A 79 25.03 -8.96 -20.29
CA ILE A 79 25.48 -9.95 -19.32
C ILE A 79 26.06 -11.15 -20.07
N GLY A 80 27.24 -11.62 -19.63
CA GLY A 80 27.94 -12.74 -20.25
C GLY A 80 28.59 -12.43 -21.61
N GLN A 81 28.73 -11.15 -21.97
CA GLN A 81 29.41 -10.73 -23.20
C GLN A 81 30.82 -10.21 -22.88
N ASP A 82 31.81 -10.59 -23.68
CA ASP A 82 33.22 -10.17 -23.49
C ASP A 82 33.44 -8.68 -23.78
N SER A 83 32.49 -8.03 -24.46
CA SER A 83 32.59 -6.63 -24.90
C SER A 83 31.99 -5.64 -23.88
N GLY A 84 32.76 -5.35 -22.82
CA GLY A 84 32.54 -4.22 -21.90
C GLY A 84 31.76 -4.54 -20.63
N SER A 85 31.67 -3.55 -19.73
CA SER A 85 30.99 -3.72 -18.43
C SER A 85 29.48 -3.95 -18.60
N SER A 86 28.93 -4.92 -17.86
CA SER A 86 27.47 -5.14 -17.80
C SER A 86 26.73 -3.87 -17.43
N ARG A 87 25.65 -3.59 -18.16
CA ARG A 87 24.75 -2.45 -17.90
C ARG A 87 23.86 -2.70 -16.68
N ALA A 88 23.77 -3.95 -16.20
CA ALA A 88 22.99 -4.32 -15.02
C ALA A 88 23.42 -3.54 -13.76
N ARG A 89 24.66 -3.04 -13.71
CA ARG A 89 25.12 -2.13 -12.64
C ARG A 89 24.31 -0.85 -12.50
N TRP A 90 23.59 -0.41 -13.53
CA TRP A 90 22.73 0.77 -13.47
C TRP A 90 21.31 0.47 -12.98
N LEU A 91 20.97 -0.81 -12.86
CA LEU A 91 19.65 -1.27 -12.44
C LEU A 91 19.43 -0.94 -10.97
N GLN A 92 18.34 -0.22 -10.66
CA GLN A 92 17.92 0.09 -9.30
C GLN A 92 16.60 -0.57 -8.92
N ARG A 93 15.76 -0.87 -9.91
CA ARG A 93 14.47 -1.53 -9.75
C ARG A 93 14.38 -2.66 -10.76
N PHE A 94 13.92 -3.81 -10.31
CA PHE A 94 13.71 -4.96 -11.18
C PHE A 94 12.42 -5.66 -10.81
N THR A 95 11.54 -5.77 -11.80
CA THR A 95 10.27 -6.47 -11.68
C THR A 95 10.22 -7.55 -12.73
N TYR A 96 10.04 -8.80 -12.29
CA TYR A 96 9.92 -9.95 -13.17
C TYR A 96 8.52 -10.54 -13.06
N LEU A 97 7.82 -10.57 -14.20
CA LEU A 97 6.52 -11.22 -14.35
C LEU A 97 6.72 -12.51 -15.16
N PRO A 98 6.58 -13.69 -14.54
CA PRO A 98 6.65 -14.98 -15.22
C PRO A 98 5.49 -15.14 -16.22
N LEU A 99 5.46 -16.25 -16.94
CA LEU A 99 4.34 -16.60 -17.80
C LEU A 99 3.19 -17.15 -16.95
N ASP A 100 2.06 -16.44 -16.89
CA ASP A 100 0.85 -16.88 -16.17
C ASP A 100 -0.02 -17.76 -17.08
N LEU A 101 0.43 -18.98 -17.36
CA LEU A 101 -0.31 -19.95 -18.16
C LEU A 101 -0.33 -21.28 -17.40
N GLY A 102 -1.54 -21.82 -17.20
CA GLY A 102 -1.79 -23.04 -16.42
C GLY A 102 -0.93 -24.26 -16.81
N ASP A 103 -0.89 -25.22 -15.89
CA ASP A 103 -0.04 -26.41 -15.86
C ASP A 103 0.06 -27.18 -17.19
N THR A 104 0.97 -26.78 -18.06
CA THR A 104 1.37 -27.56 -19.23
C THR A 104 2.89 -27.78 -19.20
N GLU A 105 3.35 -29.03 -19.30
CA GLU A 105 4.75 -29.40 -19.09
C GLU A 105 5.75 -28.69 -20.03
N VAL A 106 5.32 -28.35 -21.24
CA VAL A 106 6.14 -27.61 -22.23
C VAL A 106 6.42 -26.18 -21.74
N VAL A 107 5.49 -25.59 -20.98
CA VAL A 107 5.61 -24.25 -20.41
C VAL A 107 6.60 -24.21 -19.25
N GLY A 108 6.68 -25.28 -18.44
CA GLY A 108 7.61 -25.36 -17.30
C GLY A 108 9.09 -25.19 -17.71
N ARG A 109 9.52 -25.83 -18.81
CA ARG A 109 10.91 -25.68 -19.30
C ARG A 109 11.23 -24.25 -19.73
N THR A 110 10.27 -23.59 -20.37
CA THR A 110 10.45 -22.20 -20.79
C THR A 110 10.54 -21.27 -19.57
N ALA A 111 9.68 -21.47 -18.57
CA ALA A 111 9.63 -20.66 -17.36
C ALA A 111 10.94 -20.75 -16.54
N ILE A 112 11.49 -21.95 -16.35
CA ILE A 112 12.80 -22.18 -15.69
C ILE A 112 13.92 -21.40 -16.40
N LYS A 113 13.93 -21.37 -17.74
CA LYS A 113 14.91 -20.59 -18.51
C LYS A 113 14.77 -19.08 -18.23
N GLY A 114 13.53 -18.60 -18.09
CA GLY A 114 13.24 -17.23 -17.72
C GLY A 114 13.75 -16.86 -16.33
N ALA A 115 13.50 -17.73 -15.33
CA ALA A 115 14.00 -17.58 -13.97
C ALA A 115 15.54 -17.57 -13.93
N ARG A 116 16.21 -18.41 -14.73
CA ARG A 116 17.67 -18.39 -14.85
C ARG A 116 18.21 -17.05 -15.37
N PHE A 117 17.60 -16.50 -16.42
CA PHE A 117 17.99 -15.17 -16.91
C PHE A 117 17.74 -14.08 -15.86
N ALA A 118 16.64 -14.17 -15.10
CA ALA A 118 16.37 -13.25 -14.00
C ALA A 118 17.46 -13.35 -12.91
N LEU A 119 17.88 -14.55 -12.51
CA LEU A 119 18.99 -14.77 -11.57
C LEU A 119 20.31 -14.18 -12.08
N GLU A 120 20.65 -14.41 -13.35
CA GLU A 120 21.86 -13.84 -13.99
C GLU A 120 21.83 -12.29 -13.98
N ILE A 121 20.66 -11.68 -14.22
CA ILE A 121 20.46 -10.23 -14.11
C ILE A 121 20.71 -9.75 -12.68
N LEU A 122 20.09 -10.39 -11.70
CA LEU A 122 20.21 -10.01 -10.30
C LEU A 122 21.65 -10.14 -9.79
N GLN A 123 22.38 -11.19 -10.18
CA GLN A 123 23.80 -11.37 -9.86
C GLN A 123 24.68 -10.21 -10.33
N ASN A 124 24.29 -9.54 -11.42
CA ASN A 124 25.03 -8.45 -12.04
C ASN A 124 24.48 -7.06 -11.69
N ALA A 125 23.52 -6.96 -10.76
CA ALA A 125 22.83 -5.73 -10.38
C ALA A 125 23.14 -5.28 -8.94
N PRO A 126 24.41 -4.91 -8.61
CA PRO A 126 24.80 -4.55 -7.24
C PRO A 126 24.13 -3.29 -6.68
N ASN A 127 23.56 -2.46 -7.56
CA ASN A 127 22.88 -1.22 -7.18
C ASN A 127 21.35 -1.38 -7.03
N LEU A 128 20.85 -2.62 -7.05
CA LEU A 128 19.43 -2.89 -6.91
C LEU A 128 18.94 -2.47 -5.52
N THR A 129 17.88 -1.67 -5.50
CA THR A 129 17.22 -1.17 -4.28
C THR A 129 15.80 -1.69 -4.11
N SER A 130 15.17 -2.13 -5.20
CA SER A 130 13.81 -2.67 -5.23
C SER A 130 13.72 -3.89 -6.14
N LEU A 131 13.16 -4.97 -5.61
CA LEU A 131 12.97 -6.24 -6.29
C LEU A 131 11.50 -6.67 -6.19
N ILE A 132 10.91 -7.08 -7.31
CA ILE A 132 9.55 -7.62 -7.40
C ILE A 132 9.60 -8.90 -8.22
N LEU A 133 9.26 -10.04 -7.60
CA LEU A 133 9.15 -11.34 -8.24
C LEU A 133 7.73 -11.87 -8.03
N TYR A 134 6.92 -11.93 -9.10
CA TYR A 134 5.50 -12.31 -9.00
C TYR A 134 5.25 -13.81 -8.83
N ASP A 135 6.23 -14.64 -9.20
CA ASP A 135 6.18 -16.09 -8.97
C ASP A 135 7.60 -16.60 -8.87
N ILE A 136 7.90 -17.28 -7.76
CA ILE A 136 9.21 -17.87 -7.53
C ILE A 136 9.24 -19.38 -7.72
N ARG A 137 8.15 -20.00 -8.21
CA ARG A 137 8.08 -21.45 -8.40
C ARG A 137 9.11 -21.99 -9.37
N ASP A 138 9.47 -21.17 -10.35
CA ASP A 138 10.46 -21.51 -11.38
C ASP A 138 11.92 -21.25 -10.96
N PHE A 139 12.13 -20.64 -9.79
CA PHE A 139 13.47 -20.31 -9.30
C PHE A 139 14.06 -21.46 -8.49
N ASP A 140 15.35 -21.72 -8.71
CA ASP A 140 16.16 -22.48 -7.75
C ASP A 140 16.36 -21.64 -6.48
N VAL A 141 15.91 -22.17 -5.34
CA VAL A 141 15.88 -21.45 -4.06
C VAL A 141 17.29 -21.18 -3.52
N PRO A 142 18.20 -22.18 -3.48
CA PRO A 142 19.60 -21.94 -3.09
C PRO A 142 20.28 -20.84 -3.91
N ASP A 143 20.08 -20.83 -5.22
CA ASP A 143 20.62 -19.80 -6.10
C ASP A 143 19.99 -18.43 -5.79
N LEU A 144 18.66 -18.35 -5.71
CA LEU A 144 17.96 -17.10 -5.39
C LEU A 144 18.42 -16.53 -4.05
N ARG A 145 18.53 -17.36 -3.01
CA ARG A 145 19.06 -16.97 -1.69
C ARG A 145 20.47 -16.41 -1.79
N THR A 146 21.36 -17.09 -2.51
CA THR A 146 22.75 -16.66 -2.73
C THR A 146 22.83 -15.31 -3.43
N VAL A 147 21.92 -15.08 -4.38
CA VAL A 147 21.83 -13.80 -5.09
C VAL A 147 21.30 -12.70 -4.17
N LEU A 148 20.21 -12.92 -3.43
CA LEU A 148 19.64 -11.96 -2.49
C LEU A 148 20.68 -11.52 -1.44
N ALA A 149 21.50 -12.44 -0.94
CA ALA A 149 22.57 -12.14 0.01
C ALA A 149 23.64 -11.17 -0.56
N LYS A 150 23.82 -11.11 -1.88
CA LYS A 150 24.77 -10.20 -2.56
C LYS A 150 24.17 -8.82 -2.84
N LEU A 151 22.85 -8.66 -2.77
CA LEU A 151 22.15 -7.41 -3.06
C LEU A 151 22.16 -6.46 -1.85
N VAL A 152 23.36 -6.02 -1.43
CA VAL A 152 23.59 -5.26 -0.18
C VAL A 152 22.89 -3.90 -0.11
N ARG A 153 22.35 -3.37 -1.22
CA ARG A 153 21.61 -2.10 -1.28
C ARG A 153 20.10 -2.28 -1.34
N LEU A 154 19.60 -3.52 -1.29
CA LEU A 154 18.18 -3.84 -1.40
C LEU A 154 17.42 -3.29 -0.18
N LYS A 155 16.39 -2.49 -0.44
CA LYS A 155 15.52 -1.88 0.59
C LYS A 155 14.09 -2.40 0.53
N PHE A 156 13.64 -2.75 -0.67
CA PHE A 156 12.29 -3.25 -0.94
C PHE A 156 12.36 -4.62 -1.64
N ALA A 157 11.62 -5.59 -1.12
CA ALA A 157 11.42 -6.88 -1.78
C ALA A 157 9.94 -7.28 -1.77
N LEU A 158 9.41 -7.63 -2.94
CA LEU A 158 8.11 -8.29 -3.09
C LEU A 158 8.34 -9.66 -3.72
N ILE A 159 7.88 -10.70 -3.02
CA ILE A 159 7.96 -12.09 -3.45
C ILE A 159 6.56 -12.70 -3.39
N GLU A 160 6.01 -13.07 -4.54
CA GLU A 160 4.69 -13.70 -4.63
C GLU A 160 4.76 -15.18 -5.01
N ARG A 161 3.66 -15.87 -4.71
CA ARG A 161 3.43 -17.30 -4.98
C ARG A 161 4.54 -18.21 -4.43
N MET A 162 5.00 -17.94 -3.21
CA MET A 162 5.92 -18.82 -2.51
C MET A 162 5.20 -20.11 -2.07
N GLU A 163 5.65 -21.27 -2.54
CA GLU A 163 5.13 -22.56 -2.07
C GLU A 163 5.51 -22.83 -0.61
N SER A 164 4.66 -23.56 0.12
CA SER A 164 4.97 -24.02 1.47
C SER A 164 6.14 -25.01 1.45
N GLY A 165 6.98 -25.01 2.51
CA GLY A 165 8.09 -25.95 2.66
C GLY A 165 9.48 -25.33 2.48
N SER A 166 10.35 -25.96 1.69
CA SER A 166 11.80 -25.64 1.63
C SER A 166 12.16 -24.25 1.10
N ARG A 167 11.17 -23.40 0.76
CA ARG A 167 11.37 -22.04 0.24
C ARG A 167 11.34 -20.94 1.30
N HIS A 168 11.10 -21.28 2.57
CA HIS A 168 11.01 -20.30 3.65
C HIS A 168 12.35 -19.64 4.01
N ASP A 169 13.48 -20.16 3.54
CA ASP A 169 14.83 -19.67 3.86
C ASP A 169 15.42 -18.72 2.82
N ILE A 170 14.65 -18.24 1.83
CA ILE A 170 15.14 -17.35 0.76
C ILE A 170 15.82 -16.08 1.27
N PHE A 171 15.43 -15.56 2.44
CA PHE A 171 16.03 -14.38 3.06
C PHE A 171 17.13 -14.72 4.08
N LEU A 172 17.44 -16.00 4.30
CA LEU A 172 18.46 -16.40 5.26
C LEU A 172 19.83 -15.92 4.79
N GLY A 173 20.52 -15.14 5.64
CA GLY A 173 21.83 -14.57 5.33
C GLY A 173 21.78 -13.29 4.48
N VAL A 174 20.59 -12.74 4.21
CA VAL A 174 20.46 -11.43 3.57
C VAL A 174 20.93 -10.35 4.55
N THR A 175 21.96 -9.60 4.16
CA THR A 175 22.55 -8.50 4.94
C THR A 175 22.06 -7.12 4.50
N ALA A 176 21.23 -7.07 3.46
CA ALA A 176 20.71 -5.83 2.92
C ALA A 176 19.79 -5.12 3.95
N PRO A 177 19.78 -3.78 3.99
CA PRO A 177 18.94 -3.00 4.90
C PRO A 177 17.50 -2.94 4.37
N LEU A 178 16.84 -4.09 4.29
CA LEU A 178 15.46 -4.21 3.86
C LEU A 178 14.56 -3.47 4.87
N THR A 179 13.84 -2.48 4.38
CA THR A 179 12.86 -1.68 5.16
C THR A 179 11.43 -2.13 4.88
N THR A 180 11.19 -2.70 3.69
CA THR A 180 9.86 -3.12 3.24
C THR A 180 9.93 -4.49 2.59
N VAL A 181 9.14 -5.44 3.10
CA VAL A 181 9.02 -6.78 2.53
C VAL A 181 7.55 -7.12 2.34
N ARG A 182 7.22 -7.66 1.17
CA ARG A 182 5.91 -8.19 0.84
C ARG A 182 6.05 -9.66 0.44
N ILE A 183 5.34 -10.54 1.13
CA ILE A 183 5.34 -11.98 0.84
C ILE A 183 3.92 -12.45 0.62
N SER A 184 3.70 -13.18 -0.46
CA SER A 184 2.45 -13.90 -0.72
C SER A 184 2.75 -15.37 -0.94
N MET A 185 2.09 -16.24 -0.18
CA MET A 185 2.18 -17.68 -0.39
C MET A 185 1.33 -18.11 -1.60
N ALA A 186 1.73 -19.18 -2.26
CA ALA A 186 0.88 -19.88 -3.21
C ALA A 186 -0.39 -20.37 -2.50
N HIS A 187 -1.51 -20.43 -3.23
CA HIS A 187 -2.73 -21.00 -2.67
C HIS A 187 -2.54 -22.51 -2.54
N THR A 188 -2.49 -23.01 -1.31
CA THR A 188 -2.53 -24.44 -1.02
C THR A 188 -3.84 -24.70 -0.29
N ASP A 189 -4.51 -25.80 -0.59
CA ASP A 189 -5.72 -26.20 0.14
C ASP A 189 -5.44 -26.16 1.65
N ASP A 190 -6.36 -25.56 2.42
CA ASP A 190 -6.19 -25.04 3.79
C ASP A 190 -5.61 -26.03 4.81
N SER A 191 -5.63 -27.32 4.51
CA SER A 191 -5.11 -28.38 5.39
C SER A 191 -3.59 -28.55 5.38
N SER A 192 -2.87 -27.96 4.42
CA SER A 192 -1.42 -28.21 4.20
C SER A 192 -0.51 -27.01 4.48
N LEU A 193 -1.05 -25.90 4.98
CA LEU A 193 -0.26 -24.77 5.46
C LEU A 193 0.51 -25.19 6.72
N CYS A 194 1.70 -25.77 6.51
CA CYS A 194 2.73 -25.88 7.55
C CYS A 194 2.96 -24.48 8.14
N ASP A 195 3.24 -24.40 9.44
CA ASP A 195 3.64 -23.17 10.13
C ASP A 195 4.76 -22.51 9.30
N SER A 196 4.36 -21.54 8.48
CA SER A 196 5.17 -21.05 7.38
C SER A 196 6.16 -20.09 7.98
N CYS A 197 7.25 -20.67 8.48
CA CYS A 197 8.23 -20.01 9.31
C CYS A 197 8.86 -18.84 8.55
N LEU A 198 8.40 -17.62 8.82
CA LEU A 198 9.06 -16.36 8.42
C LEU A 198 10.43 -16.16 9.11
N MET A 199 11.04 -17.23 9.62
CA MET A 199 12.28 -17.21 10.42
C MET A 199 13.43 -16.56 9.65
N SER A 200 13.46 -16.73 8.32
CA SER A 200 14.50 -16.12 7.49
C SER A 200 14.47 -14.59 7.52
N LEU A 201 13.27 -14.00 7.59
CA LEU A 201 13.10 -12.56 7.71
C LEU A 201 13.50 -12.04 9.09
N ALA A 202 13.53 -12.88 10.12
CA ALA A 202 13.90 -12.46 11.48
C ALA A 202 15.35 -11.97 11.56
N SER A 203 16.20 -12.42 10.63
CA SER A 203 17.57 -11.93 10.50
C SER A 203 17.65 -10.47 10.02
N VAL A 204 16.56 -9.95 9.45
CA VAL A 204 16.44 -8.60 8.90
C VAL A 204 15.95 -7.63 9.97
N VAL A 205 16.89 -7.12 10.77
CA VAL A 205 16.59 -6.23 11.91
C VAL A 205 16.05 -4.86 11.52
N THR A 206 16.21 -4.44 10.26
CA THR A 206 15.77 -3.12 9.74
C THR A 206 14.34 -3.12 9.20
N LEU A 207 13.64 -4.25 9.25
CA LEU A 207 12.33 -4.39 8.62
C LEU A 207 11.26 -3.58 9.36
N GLU A 208 10.73 -2.55 8.71
CA GLU A 208 9.73 -1.64 9.28
C GLU A 208 8.32 -1.88 8.72
N ASN A 209 8.22 -2.31 7.47
CA ASN A 209 6.95 -2.50 6.76
C ASN A 209 6.85 -3.93 6.24
N LEU A 210 5.85 -4.67 6.69
CA LEU A 210 5.66 -6.07 6.33
C LEU A 210 4.24 -6.32 5.82
N THR A 211 4.13 -6.79 4.58
CA THR A 211 2.87 -7.32 4.04
C THR A 211 2.96 -8.82 3.90
N LEU A 212 2.00 -9.55 4.46
CA LEU A 212 1.92 -11.00 4.40
C LEU A 212 0.56 -11.40 3.83
N ARG A 213 0.57 -12.26 2.82
CA ARG A 213 -0.63 -12.78 2.18
C ARG A 213 -0.63 -14.31 2.19
N ARG A 214 -1.77 -14.93 2.52
CA ARG A 214 -1.92 -16.40 2.57
C ARG A 214 -0.94 -17.06 3.55
N VAL A 215 -0.75 -16.46 4.71
CA VAL A 215 0.19 -16.95 5.73
C VAL A 215 -0.52 -17.56 6.93
N ARG A 216 0.11 -18.56 7.53
CA ARG A 216 -0.23 -19.05 8.87
C ARG A 216 0.79 -18.52 9.86
N LEU A 217 0.34 -17.82 10.89
CA LEU A 217 1.18 -17.24 11.94
C LEU A 217 0.96 -17.96 13.26
N SER A 218 2.05 -18.21 13.97
CA SER A 218 2.03 -18.78 15.33
C SER A 218 2.81 -17.89 16.29
N ALA A 219 2.34 -17.75 17.53
CA ALA A 219 3.03 -17.03 18.60
C ALA A 219 4.46 -17.56 18.89
N THR A 220 4.75 -18.79 18.46
CA THR A 220 6.07 -19.42 18.56
C THR A 220 7.01 -19.07 17.40
N SER A 221 6.51 -18.38 16.37
CA SER A 221 7.32 -17.89 15.25
C SER A 221 8.30 -16.80 15.70
N CYS A 222 9.27 -16.49 14.84
CA CYS A 222 10.21 -15.40 15.09
C CYS A 222 9.51 -14.04 15.29
N ARG A 223 10.08 -13.23 16.18
CA ARG A 223 9.61 -11.87 16.45
C ARG A 223 10.23 -10.86 15.48
N PHE A 224 9.47 -9.81 15.21
CA PHE A 224 9.79 -8.69 14.34
C PHE A 224 9.65 -7.38 15.12
N PRO A 225 10.61 -7.06 16.01
CA PRO A 225 10.50 -5.95 16.94
C PRO A 225 10.66 -4.57 16.28
N ALA A 226 11.09 -4.50 15.02
CA ALA A 226 11.22 -3.24 14.28
C ALA A 226 9.99 -2.91 13.42
N VAL A 227 9.10 -3.89 13.16
CA VAL A 227 7.94 -3.70 12.27
C VAL A 227 6.97 -2.70 12.90
N ARG A 228 6.69 -1.64 12.15
CA ARG A 228 5.76 -0.56 12.49
C ARG A 228 4.46 -0.66 11.69
N VAL A 229 4.53 -1.12 10.44
CA VAL A 229 3.37 -1.30 9.56
C VAL A 229 3.25 -2.77 9.23
N LEU A 230 2.12 -3.37 9.59
CA LEU A 230 1.80 -4.77 9.30
C LEU A 230 0.52 -4.85 8.47
N ASP A 231 0.59 -5.49 7.30
CA ASP A 231 -0.55 -5.75 6.43
C ASP A 231 -0.75 -7.25 6.25
N LEU A 232 -1.84 -7.79 6.77
CA LEU A 232 -2.16 -9.21 6.74
C LEU A 232 -3.35 -9.47 5.84
N LYS A 233 -3.20 -10.27 4.78
CA LYS A 233 -4.29 -10.61 3.85
C LYS A 233 -4.50 -12.12 3.77
N ARG A 234 -5.73 -12.60 3.97
CA ARG A 234 -6.06 -14.04 3.94
C ARG A 234 -5.11 -14.84 4.84
N TYR A 235 -5.12 -14.57 6.14
CA TYR A 235 -4.17 -15.14 7.09
C TYR A 235 -4.89 -16.05 8.10
N THR A 236 -4.15 -16.95 8.72
CA THR A 236 -4.63 -17.81 9.81
C THR A 236 -3.73 -17.64 11.02
N LEU A 237 -4.32 -17.51 12.21
CA LEU A 237 -3.59 -17.41 13.47
C LEU A 237 -3.76 -18.72 14.24
N ALA A 238 -2.66 -19.46 14.44
CA ALA A 238 -2.71 -20.78 15.06
C ALA A 238 -3.23 -20.74 16.52
N GLU A 239 -2.84 -19.71 17.28
CA GLU A 239 -3.26 -19.48 18.66
C GLU A 239 -4.20 -18.26 18.80
N GLY A 240 -4.79 -17.77 17.70
CA GLY A 240 -5.62 -16.56 17.70
C GLY A 240 -4.81 -15.24 17.74
N CYS A 241 -5.47 -14.14 18.09
CA CYS A 241 -4.85 -12.81 18.20
C CYS A 241 -3.58 -12.75 19.08
N PRO A 242 -3.44 -13.53 20.18
CA PRO A 242 -2.23 -13.58 21.00
C PRO A 242 -0.91 -13.66 20.24
N ALA A 243 -0.89 -14.28 19.06
CA ALA A 243 0.30 -14.35 18.23
C ALA A 243 0.76 -12.96 17.76
N LEU A 244 -0.15 -12.06 17.40
CA LEU A 244 0.19 -10.83 16.72
C LEU A 244 0.98 -9.83 17.60
N PRO A 245 0.58 -9.49 18.85
CA PRO A 245 1.39 -8.62 19.71
C PRO A 245 2.73 -9.23 20.11
N VAL A 246 2.81 -10.56 20.19
CA VAL A 246 4.06 -11.27 20.50
C VAL A 246 5.04 -11.19 19.34
N LEU A 247 4.56 -11.42 18.12
CA LEU A 247 5.38 -11.40 16.91
C LEU A 247 5.75 -9.97 16.51
N PHE A 248 4.82 -9.02 16.63
CA PHE A 248 4.97 -7.66 16.13
C PHE A 248 4.70 -6.62 17.24
N PRO A 249 5.53 -6.58 18.30
CA PRO A 249 5.26 -5.76 19.49
C PRO A 249 5.34 -4.24 19.22
N ALA A 250 5.94 -3.85 18.10
CA ALA A 250 6.27 -2.48 17.73
C ALA A 250 5.28 -1.84 16.75
N VAL A 251 4.25 -2.58 16.33
CA VAL A 251 3.28 -2.14 15.31
C VAL A 251 2.53 -0.90 15.77
N ARG A 252 2.44 0.05 14.84
CA ARG A 252 1.66 1.29 14.94
C ARG A 252 0.53 1.34 13.93
N GLU A 253 0.69 0.67 12.80
CA GLU A 253 -0.32 0.59 11.74
C GLU A 253 -0.59 -0.87 11.43
N LEU A 254 -1.82 -1.32 11.69
CA LEU A 254 -2.28 -2.69 11.45
C LEU A 254 -3.37 -2.69 10.37
N LEU A 255 -3.13 -3.41 9.29
CA LEU A 255 -4.09 -3.65 8.22
C LEU A 255 -4.49 -5.12 8.20
N LEU A 256 -5.79 -5.37 8.27
CA LEU A 256 -6.34 -6.72 8.28
C LEU A 256 -7.27 -6.91 7.10
N GLY A 257 -6.88 -7.78 6.19
CA GLY A 257 -7.78 -8.33 5.20
C GLY A 257 -8.75 -9.35 5.79
N ARG A 258 -9.68 -9.80 4.96
CA ARG A 258 -10.66 -10.84 5.33
C ARG A 258 -9.95 -12.12 5.82
N ALA A 259 -10.27 -12.57 7.03
CA ALA A 259 -9.65 -13.74 7.66
C ALA A 259 -10.66 -14.79 8.17
N PHE A 260 -11.92 -14.41 8.42
CA PHE A 260 -12.91 -15.26 9.10
C PHE A 260 -14.20 -15.45 8.28
N LEU A 261 -14.06 -15.59 6.96
CA LEU A 261 -15.20 -15.62 6.01
C LEU A 261 -16.21 -16.76 6.26
N GLU A 262 -15.82 -17.79 7.02
CA GLU A 262 -16.65 -18.96 7.28
C GLU A 262 -17.04 -19.12 8.76
N MET A 263 -16.66 -18.18 9.63
CA MET A 263 -16.99 -18.26 11.05
C MET A 263 -18.38 -17.69 11.33
N THR A 264 -19.13 -18.41 12.16
CA THR A 264 -20.41 -17.95 12.70
C THR A 264 -20.19 -16.94 13.84
N ILE A 265 -21.20 -16.12 14.13
CA ILE A 265 -21.14 -15.13 15.23
C ILE A 265 -20.78 -15.77 16.60
N PRO A 266 -21.35 -16.92 17.01
CA PRO A 266 -20.95 -17.56 18.26
C PRO A 266 -19.47 -17.98 18.31
N GLU A 267 -18.90 -18.41 17.17
CA GLU A 267 -17.48 -18.75 17.09
C GLU A 267 -16.61 -17.50 17.18
N LEU A 268 -17.06 -16.40 16.54
CA LEU A 268 -16.41 -15.10 16.60
C LEU A 268 -16.41 -14.52 18.02
N GLU A 269 -17.50 -14.66 18.77
CA GLU A 269 -17.61 -14.26 20.19
C GLU A 269 -16.67 -15.06 21.08
N LEU A 270 -16.57 -16.38 20.84
CA LEU A 270 -15.68 -17.25 21.61
C LEU A 270 -14.21 -16.88 21.36
N LEU A 271 -13.84 -16.64 20.10
CA LEU A 271 -12.51 -16.18 19.73
C LEU A 271 -12.20 -14.82 20.36
N ARG A 272 -13.12 -13.86 20.25
CA ARG A 272 -12.99 -12.54 20.87
C ARG A 272 -12.82 -12.62 22.38
N ALA A 273 -13.62 -13.43 23.07
CA ALA A 273 -13.54 -13.56 24.52
C ALA A 273 -12.19 -14.16 24.95
N HIS A 274 -11.70 -15.16 24.22
CA HIS A 274 -10.38 -15.74 24.43
C HIS A 274 -9.27 -14.71 24.24
N ASP A 275 -9.27 -14.00 23.12
CA ASP A 275 -8.24 -13.04 22.74
C ASP A 275 -8.21 -11.83 23.69
N ARG A 276 -9.39 -11.35 24.10
CA ARG A 276 -9.52 -10.28 25.09
C ARG A 276 -8.98 -10.71 26.45
N ALA A 277 -9.31 -11.91 26.92
CA ALA A 277 -8.83 -12.42 28.20
C ALA A 277 -7.30 -12.52 28.23
N TRP A 278 -6.70 -12.95 27.12
CA TRP A 278 -5.25 -12.99 26.97
C TRP A 278 -4.63 -11.59 27.04
N GLN A 279 -5.20 -10.60 26.34
CA GLN A 279 -4.68 -9.23 26.35
C GLN A 279 -4.83 -8.56 27.72
N LEU A 280 -5.91 -8.85 28.47
CA LEU A 280 -6.06 -8.38 29.85
C LEU A 280 -4.96 -8.94 30.77
N ALA A 281 -4.51 -10.17 30.52
CA ALA A 281 -3.47 -10.81 31.34
C ALA A 281 -2.04 -10.38 30.96
N ARG A 282 -1.79 -10.05 29.68
CA ARG A 282 -0.43 -9.86 29.13
C ARG A 282 -0.16 -8.49 28.51
N GLY A 283 -1.19 -7.66 28.40
CA GLY A 283 -1.15 -6.41 27.66
C GLY A 283 -1.53 -6.57 26.19
N SER A 284 -1.77 -5.42 25.56
CA SER A 284 -2.05 -5.28 24.13
C SER A 284 -0.94 -4.45 23.47
N TRP A 285 -1.14 -3.97 22.24
CA TRP A 285 -0.21 -3.04 21.61
C TRP A 285 -0.23 -1.68 22.33
N PRO A 286 0.91 -1.20 22.85
CA PRO A 286 0.96 0.07 23.56
C PRO A 286 0.94 1.29 22.63
N ALA A 287 1.24 1.11 21.33
CA ALA A 287 1.44 2.19 20.37
C ALA A 287 0.68 1.98 19.05
N LEU A 288 -0.42 1.21 19.06
CA LEU A 288 -1.24 1.01 17.87
C LEU A 288 -2.04 2.29 17.59
N ASP A 289 -1.62 3.04 16.57
CA ASP A 289 -2.21 4.34 16.20
C ASP A 289 -3.28 4.18 15.12
N TYR A 290 -3.12 3.22 14.22
CA TYR A 290 -4.00 3.01 13.07
C TYR A 290 -4.41 1.55 12.89
N LEU A 291 -5.70 1.32 12.70
CA LEU A 291 -6.29 0.02 12.38
C LEU A 291 -7.14 0.15 11.12
N GLY A 292 -6.74 -0.50 10.03
CA GLY A 292 -7.54 -0.62 8.81
C GLY A 292 -8.03 -2.05 8.63
N VAL A 293 -9.32 -2.27 8.40
CA VAL A 293 -9.89 -3.62 8.25
C VAL A 293 -10.80 -3.75 7.05
N ASP A 294 -10.66 -4.85 6.31
CA ASP A 294 -11.51 -5.15 5.16
C ASP A 294 -12.98 -5.34 5.55
N ASP A 295 -13.21 -5.90 6.74
CA ASP A 295 -14.51 -6.16 7.34
C ASP A 295 -14.45 -6.01 8.87
N VAL A 296 -15.61 -5.76 9.48
CA VAL A 296 -15.72 -5.55 10.94
C VAL A 296 -15.39 -6.81 11.74
N ALA A 297 -15.74 -7.99 11.20
CA ALA A 297 -15.55 -9.26 11.91
C ALA A 297 -14.07 -9.55 12.19
N ALA A 298 -13.19 -9.23 11.24
CA ALA A 298 -11.74 -9.33 11.38
C ALA A 298 -11.20 -8.55 12.58
N ALA A 299 -11.61 -7.29 12.75
CA ALA A 299 -11.22 -6.48 13.91
C ALA A 299 -11.90 -6.96 15.20
N TYR A 300 -13.18 -7.33 15.11
CA TYR A 300 -13.98 -7.73 16.26
C TYR A 300 -13.41 -8.99 16.94
N ALA A 301 -13.07 -10.00 16.13
CA ALA A 301 -12.45 -11.24 16.58
C ALA A 301 -11.22 -11.03 17.45
N LEU A 302 -10.42 -9.99 17.16
CA LEU A 302 -9.16 -9.75 17.87
C LEU A 302 -9.35 -9.33 19.33
N GLY A 303 -10.55 -8.93 19.76
CA GLY A 303 -10.84 -8.55 21.15
C GLY A 303 -9.91 -7.46 21.70
N LEU A 304 -9.49 -6.53 20.84
CA LEU A 304 -8.52 -5.47 21.17
C LEU A 304 -8.96 -4.67 22.41
N ILE A 305 -8.01 -4.36 23.30
CA ILE A 305 -8.26 -3.52 24.48
C ILE A 305 -7.47 -2.20 24.48
N CYS A 306 -6.63 -2.00 23.47
CA CYS A 306 -5.84 -0.79 23.29
C CYS A 306 -6.68 0.33 22.65
N ARG A 307 -6.32 1.58 22.93
CA ARG A 307 -6.84 2.72 22.17
C ARG A 307 -6.16 2.74 20.80
N VAL A 308 -6.95 2.91 19.75
CA VAL A 308 -6.47 3.22 18.41
C VAL A 308 -6.86 4.65 18.10
N ASP A 309 -6.00 5.40 17.43
CA ASP A 309 -6.29 6.78 17.07
C ASP A 309 -7.29 6.83 15.90
N ARG A 310 -7.05 6.01 14.88
CA ARG A 310 -7.91 5.92 13.70
C ARG A 310 -8.27 4.49 13.32
N LEU A 311 -9.57 4.27 13.08
CA LEU A 311 -10.14 3.01 12.60
C LEU A 311 -10.74 3.22 11.20
N ASP A 312 -10.24 2.51 10.18
CA ASP A 312 -10.82 2.50 8.84
C ASP A 312 -11.47 1.13 8.54
N VAL A 313 -12.72 1.13 8.08
CA VAL A 313 -13.48 -0.08 7.72
C VAL A 313 -13.87 -0.06 6.24
N TRP A 314 -13.38 -1.03 5.46
CA TRP A 314 -13.59 -1.05 4.01
C TRP A 314 -14.94 -1.61 3.57
N THR A 315 -15.46 -2.58 4.31
CA THR A 315 -16.76 -3.18 4.06
C THR A 315 -17.54 -3.22 5.35
N ILE A 316 -18.70 -2.57 5.36
CA ILE A 316 -19.64 -2.61 6.48
C ILE A 316 -20.83 -3.43 6.02
N GLU A 317 -20.92 -4.67 6.51
CA GLU A 317 -22.10 -5.50 6.30
C GLU A 317 -23.23 -5.00 7.21
N MET A 318 -24.47 -5.11 6.71
CA MET A 318 -25.65 -4.48 7.31
C MET A 318 -26.41 -5.40 8.27
N GLU A 319 -25.85 -6.58 8.54
CA GLU A 319 -26.44 -7.53 9.47
C GLU A 319 -26.45 -6.92 10.89
N PRO A 320 -27.56 -7.02 11.63
CA PRO A 320 -27.66 -6.50 13.00
C PRO A 320 -26.49 -6.92 13.90
N GLU A 321 -26.00 -8.14 13.70
CA GLU A 321 -24.86 -8.74 14.38
C GLU A 321 -23.57 -7.99 14.08
N THR A 322 -23.32 -7.65 12.82
CA THR A 322 -22.15 -6.84 12.39
C THR A 322 -22.17 -5.45 13.00
N LEU A 323 -23.36 -4.85 13.18
CA LEU A 323 -23.50 -3.55 13.84
C LEU A 323 -23.26 -3.61 15.35
N MET A 324 -23.69 -4.69 15.99
CA MET A 324 -23.36 -4.95 17.38
C MET A 324 -21.85 -5.16 17.56
N ALA A 325 -21.22 -5.90 16.64
CA ALA A 325 -19.78 -6.08 16.59
C ALA A 325 -19.05 -4.75 16.41
N LEU A 326 -19.50 -3.89 15.48
CA LEU A 326 -18.94 -2.55 15.27
C LEU A 326 -19.11 -1.65 16.50
N THR A 327 -20.29 -1.64 17.11
CA THR A 327 -20.54 -0.85 18.34
C THR A 327 -19.59 -1.27 19.46
N THR A 328 -19.36 -2.58 19.60
CA THR A 328 -18.46 -3.13 20.60
C THR A 328 -17.00 -2.82 20.27
N LEU A 329 -16.60 -2.97 19.00
CA LEU A 329 -15.28 -2.61 18.51
C LEU A 329 -14.97 -1.13 18.79
N LEU A 330 -15.89 -0.21 18.48
CA LEU A 330 -15.74 1.22 18.76
C LEU A 330 -15.53 1.51 20.26
N LYS A 331 -16.24 0.80 21.14
CA LYS A 331 -16.05 0.92 22.61
C LYS A 331 -14.70 0.38 23.07
N ASP A 332 -14.24 -0.68 22.43
CA ASP A 332 -12.99 -1.36 22.77
C ASP A 332 -11.78 -0.52 22.33
N VAL A 333 -11.75 -0.11 21.06
CA VAL A 333 -10.61 0.62 20.47
C VAL A 333 -10.69 2.13 20.61
N ARG A 334 -11.88 2.68 20.90
CA ARG A 334 -12.08 4.10 21.25
C ARG A 334 -11.45 5.08 20.25
N PRO A 335 -11.73 4.93 18.94
CA PRO A 335 -11.06 5.74 17.93
C PRO A 335 -11.56 7.18 17.95
N HIS A 336 -10.64 8.13 17.77
CA HIS A 336 -11.02 9.54 17.58
C HIS A 336 -11.47 9.79 16.13
N CYS A 337 -10.89 9.06 15.18
CA CYS A 337 -11.19 9.12 13.76
C CYS A 337 -11.73 7.79 13.23
N PHE A 338 -12.85 7.84 12.52
CA PHE A 338 -13.44 6.68 11.85
C PHE A 338 -13.49 6.93 10.34
N GLY A 339 -12.86 6.04 9.57
CA GLY A 339 -12.94 6.00 8.13
C GLY A 339 -13.85 4.88 7.64
N TYR A 340 -14.62 5.14 6.58
CA TYR A 340 -15.38 4.10 5.89
C TYR A 340 -15.28 4.26 4.38
N TYR A 341 -15.45 3.14 3.69
CA TYR A 341 -15.44 3.06 2.24
C TYR A 341 -16.79 2.62 1.72
N ASP A 342 -17.37 3.41 0.83
CA ASP A 342 -18.68 3.13 0.24
C ASP A 342 -18.55 2.52 -1.16
N ARG A 343 -18.71 1.19 -1.25
CA ARG A 343 -18.74 0.44 -2.52
C ARG A 343 -20.08 0.47 -3.22
N ASP A 344 -21.14 0.98 -2.63
CA ASP A 344 -22.49 0.78 -3.15
C ASP A 344 -23.22 2.10 -3.39
N SER A 345 -24.41 2.04 -3.98
CA SER A 345 -25.22 3.22 -4.31
C SER A 345 -25.82 3.86 -3.06
N MET A 346 -24.98 4.62 -2.36
CA MET A 346 -25.16 5.69 -1.36
C MET A 346 -26.41 5.80 -0.45
N HIS A 347 -27.63 5.51 -0.88
CA HIS A 347 -28.82 6.03 -0.19
C HIS A 347 -29.36 5.09 0.90
N GLU A 348 -29.02 3.81 0.87
CA GLU A 348 -29.58 2.83 1.81
C GLU A 348 -28.65 2.50 2.99
N ARG A 349 -27.35 2.85 2.92
CA ARG A 349 -26.30 2.17 3.71
C ARG A 349 -25.58 2.99 4.77
N ILE A 350 -25.64 4.32 4.66
CA ILE A 350 -25.08 5.28 5.62
C ILE A 350 -25.68 5.18 7.05
N PRO A 351 -26.97 4.85 7.27
CA PRO A 351 -27.58 4.96 8.60
C PRO A 351 -26.95 4.07 9.68
N LEU A 352 -26.55 2.85 9.34
CA LEU A 352 -26.38 1.81 10.35
C LEU A 352 -25.05 1.91 11.13
N PHE A 353 -23.94 2.24 10.46
CA PHE A 353 -22.67 2.46 11.18
C PHE A 353 -22.67 3.78 11.95
N LEU A 354 -23.40 4.80 11.45
CA LEU A 354 -23.57 6.06 12.16
C LEU A 354 -24.36 5.87 13.45
N GLU A 355 -25.31 4.93 13.49
CA GLU A 355 -25.99 4.56 14.73
C GLU A 355 -25.00 3.99 15.76
N ALA A 356 -24.09 3.10 15.35
CA ALA A 356 -23.05 2.57 16.22
C ALA A 356 -22.13 3.69 16.75
N MET A 357 -21.76 4.65 15.89
CA MET A 357 -20.98 5.83 16.30
C MET A 357 -21.74 6.74 17.27
N ALA A 358 -23.01 7.03 16.99
CA ALA A 358 -23.85 7.88 17.83
C ALA A 358 -24.07 7.27 19.22
N ARG A 359 -24.20 5.93 19.31
CA ARG A 359 -24.32 5.19 20.57
C ARG A 359 -23.06 5.27 21.42
N THR A 360 -21.87 5.35 20.81
CA THR A 360 -20.59 5.33 21.53
C THR A 360 -20.08 6.73 21.87
N ARG A 361 -20.42 7.75 21.07
CA ARG A 361 -19.97 9.15 21.24
C ARG A 361 -18.45 9.29 21.38
N MET A 362 -17.68 8.41 20.74
CA MET A 362 -16.20 8.42 20.82
C MET A 362 -15.54 9.07 19.60
N VAL A 363 -16.18 8.93 18.44
CA VAL A 363 -15.66 9.39 17.16
C VAL A 363 -15.98 10.86 16.98
N THR A 364 -14.93 11.69 16.89
CA THR A 364 -15.04 13.13 16.64
C THR A 364 -14.70 13.52 15.20
N HIS A 365 -14.02 12.62 14.48
CA HIS A 365 -13.60 12.81 13.08
C HIS A 365 -14.17 11.68 12.22
N LEU A 366 -14.81 12.05 11.11
CA LEU A 366 -15.38 11.10 10.16
C LEU A 366 -14.76 11.28 8.78
N VAL A 367 -14.24 10.19 8.21
CA VAL A 367 -13.66 10.17 6.86
C VAL A 367 -14.48 9.24 5.97
N GLY A 368 -15.25 9.81 5.06
CA GLY A 368 -16.00 9.06 4.05
C GLY A 368 -15.21 8.96 2.75
N MET A 369 -15.04 7.74 2.25
CA MET A 369 -14.44 7.47 0.96
C MET A 369 -15.54 7.08 -0.04
N LEU A 370 -15.75 7.92 -1.05
CA LEU A 370 -16.79 7.81 -2.06
C LEU A 370 -16.25 7.56 -3.47
N ASP A 371 -16.98 6.72 -4.19
CA ASP A 371 -16.76 6.46 -5.61
C ASP A 371 -17.29 7.62 -6.47
N ALA A 372 -16.42 8.25 -7.25
CA ALA A 372 -16.77 9.35 -8.17
C ALA A 372 -17.84 8.98 -9.18
N ALA A 373 -17.95 7.70 -9.59
CA ALA A 373 -18.99 7.23 -10.51
C ALA A 373 -20.40 7.43 -9.96
N LYS A 374 -20.53 7.53 -8.63
CA LYS A 374 -21.78 7.69 -7.91
C LYS A 374 -22.08 9.13 -7.50
N VAL A 375 -21.14 10.04 -7.71
CA VAL A 375 -21.32 11.47 -7.49
C VAL A 375 -21.98 12.08 -8.73
N THR A 376 -23.18 11.62 -9.07
CA THR A 376 -23.89 12.07 -10.29
C THR A 376 -25.08 12.97 -10.00
N THR A 377 -25.67 12.95 -8.81
CA THR A 377 -26.92 13.70 -8.60
C THR A 377 -27.21 14.30 -7.23
N ALA A 378 -26.51 14.01 -6.13
CA ALA A 378 -26.69 14.83 -4.91
C ALA A 378 -25.63 14.61 -3.82
N LEU A 379 -24.45 15.22 -3.98
CA LEU A 379 -23.56 15.42 -2.82
C LEU A 379 -24.31 16.14 -1.68
N GLY A 380 -25.25 17.04 -2.02
CA GLY A 380 -26.17 17.68 -1.08
C GLY A 380 -27.04 16.70 -0.30
N ASP A 381 -27.73 15.76 -0.97
CA ASP A 381 -28.60 14.77 -0.31
C ASP A 381 -27.78 13.83 0.57
N TYR A 382 -26.59 13.44 0.12
CA TYR A 382 -25.65 12.67 0.92
C TYR A 382 -25.26 13.42 2.21
N MET A 383 -24.84 14.68 2.08
CA MET A 383 -24.48 15.52 3.22
C MET A 383 -25.68 15.78 4.15
N ALA A 384 -26.89 15.92 3.60
CA ALA A 384 -28.11 16.07 4.38
C ALA A 384 -28.46 14.79 5.15
N ALA A 385 -28.38 13.62 4.51
CA ALA A 385 -28.59 12.32 5.14
C ALA A 385 -27.56 12.09 6.26
N LEU A 386 -26.27 12.32 5.95
CA LEU A 386 -25.19 12.26 6.92
C LEU A 386 -25.44 13.22 8.10
N GLY A 387 -25.81 14.46 7.82
CA GLY A 387 -26.14 15.47 8.82
C GLY A 387 -27.33 15.08 9.71
N SER A 388 -28.33 14.38 9.16
CA SER A 388 -29.49 13.92 9.93
C SER A 388 -29.11 12.90 11.00
N HIS A 389 -28.18 11.99 10.68
CA HIS A 389 -27.68 10.98 11.60
C HIS A 389 -26.65 11.52 12.60
N LEU A 390 -25.89 12.55 12.20
CA LEU A 390 -24.87 13.16 13.03
C LEU A 390 -25.40 14.28 13.94
N ARG A 391 -26.67 14.70 13.78
CA ARG A 391 -27.29 15.82 14.50
C ARG A 391 -27.05 15.78 16.01
N ASP A 392 -27.24 14.61 16.62
CA ASP A 392 -27.11 14.39 18.07
C ASP A 392 -25.76 13.76 18.46
N GLY A 393 -24.82 13.74 17.52
CA GLY A 393 -23.48 13.17 17.67
C GLY A 393 -22.46 14.13 18.27
N VAL A 394 -21.21 13.68 18.30
CA VAL A 394 -20.05 14.47 18.74
C VAL A 394 -19.04 14.70 17.61
N VAL A 395 -19.46 14.44 16.36
CA VAL A 395 -18.60 14.62 15.19
C VAL A 395 -18.39 16.13 14.99
N THR A 396 -17.12 16.51 14.95
CA THR A 396 -16.64 17.88 14.79
C THR A 396 -15.99 18.09 13.43
N HIS A 397 -15.43 17.05 12.82
CA HIS A 397 -14.73 17.13 11.54
C HIS A 397 -15.23 16.05 10.59
N ILE A 398 -15.52 16.44 9.36
CA ILE A 398 -15.91 15.53 8.29
C ILE A 398 -14.99 15.75 7.10
N ARG A 399 -14.45 14.66 6.56
CA ARG A 399 -13.73 14.65 5.29
C ARG A 399 -14.38 13.66 4.35
N ILE A 400 -14.73 14.12 3.16
CA ILE A 400 -15.27 13.28 2.11
C ILE A 400 -14.26 13.24 0.95
N GLN A 401 -13.71 12.06 0.69
CA GLN A 401 -12.81 11.83 -0.42
C GLN A 401 -13.57 11.18 -1.57
N ILE A 402 -13.69 11.90 -2.67
CA ILE A 402 -14.27 11.44 -3.93
C ILE A 402 -13.11 11.06 -4.84
N ASP A 403 -12.99 9.78 -5.18
CA ASP A 403 -11.90 9.29 -6.02
C ASP A 403 -12.44 8.40 -7.15
N TRP A 404 -11.87 8.55 -8.35
CA TRP A 404 -12.20 7.77 -9.55
C TRP A 404 -11.18 6.67 -9.83
N ARG A 405 -10.05 6.65 -9.11
CA ARG A 405 -8.95 5.69 -9.31
C ARG A 405 -9.26 4.29 -8.77
N TRP A 406 -10.47 4.08 -8.26
CA TRP A 406 -10.87 2.81 -7.66
C TRP A 406 -11.40 1.83 -8.68
N TYR A 407 -11.66 2.29 -9.90
CA TYR A 407 -11.86 1.42 -11.04
C TYR A 407 -10.51 1.10 -11.70
N PRO A 408 -10.29 -0.17 -12.09
CA PRO A 408 -9.08 -0.57 -12.81
C PRO A 408 -8.91 0.16 -14.16
N ASP A 409 -10.02 0.63 -14.74
CA ASP A 409 -10.04 1.48 -15.92
C ASP A 409 -10.62 2.86 -15.58
N PRO A 410 -9.81 3.93 -15.54
CA PRO A 410 -10.32 5.27 -15.24
C PRO A 410 -11.27 5.72 -16.34
N ASP A 411 -12.57 5.72 -16.07
CA ASP A 411 -13.59 6.23 -16.98
C ASP A 411 -13.43 7.75 -17.12
N PRO A 412 -13.13 8.27 -18.32
CA PRO A 412 -13.03 9.72 -18.57
C PRO A 412 -14.30 10.48 -18.17
N LEU A 413 -15.47 9.82 -18.21
CA LEU A 413 -16.73 10.40 -17.77
C LEU A 413 -16.75 10.64 -16.25
N CYS A 414 -16.17 9.74 -15.46
CA CYS A 414 -16.06 9.87 -14.01
C CYS A 414 -15.12 11.01 -13.61
N GLN A 415 -13.99 11.16 -14.33
CA GLN A 415 -13.08 12.30 -14.15
C GLN A 415 -13.76 13.62 -14.50
N LYS A 416 -14.50 13.66 -15.62
CA LYS A 416 -15.25 14.84 -16.03
C LYS A 416 -16.31 15.23 -15.00
N ARG A 417 -17.08 14.26 -14.48
CA ARG A 417 -18.08 14.50 -13.43
C ARG A 417 -17.46 14.99 -12.12
N ALA A 418 -16.32 14.42 -11.72
CA ALA A 418 -15.59 14.90 -10.55
C ALA A 418 -15.10 16.34 -10.73
N ALA A 419 -14.62 16.69 -11.93
CA ALA A 419 -14.23 18.05 -12.28
C ALA A 419 -15.44 19.01 -12.30
N GLU A 420 -16.56 18.62 -12.91
CA GLU A 420 -17.81 19.41 -12.90
C GLU A 420 -18.32 19.62 -11.47
N ALA A 421 -18.31 18.59 -10.62
CA ALA A 421 -18.70 18.69 -9.21
C ALA A 421 -17.75 19.61 -8.42
N TYR A 422 -16.43 19.51 -8.67
CA TYR A 422 -15.41 20.37 -8.07
C TYR A 422 -15.60 21.84 -8.49
N GLU A 423 -15.93 22.09 -9.76
CA GLU A 423 -16.13 23.44 -10.29
C GLU A 423 -17.50 24.03 -9.93
N SER A 424 -18.50 23.20 -9.63
CA SER A 424 -19.85 23.64 -9.27
C SER A 424 -19.95 24.27 -7.86
N ASP A 425 -20.96 25.11 -7.66
CA ASP A 425 -21.39 25.61 -6.34
C ASP A 425 -22.01 24.52 -5.45
N GLY A 426 -22.09 23.27 -5.93
CA GLY A 426 -22.67 22.14 -5.20
C GLY A 426 -21.91 21.77 -3.93
N VAL A 427 -20.59 22.00 -3.88
CA VAL A 427 -19.78 21.72 -2.66
C VAL A 427 -20.10 22.72 -1.55
N PRO A 428 -20.01 24.06 -1.75
CA PRO A 428 -20.48 25.02 -0.75
C PRO A 428 -21.90 24.74 -0.22
N ALA A 429 -22.87 24.50 -1.11
CA ALA A 429 -24.26 24.23 -0.70
C ALA A 429 -24.38 22.94 0.13
N ALA A 430 -23.65 21.88 -0.22
CA ALA A 430 -23.63 20.63 0.53
C ALA A 430 -22.95 20.79 1.91
N VAL A 431 -21.89 21.60 1.99
CA VAL A 431 -21.23 21.96 3.26
C VAL A 431 -22.17 22.76 4.15
N ASP A 432 -22.90 23.73 3.59
CA ASP A 432 -23.85 24.57 4.33
C ASP A 432 -25.01 23.75 4.88
N ALA A 433 -25.52 22.80 4.09
CA ALA A 433 -26.58 21.88 4.51
C ALA A 433 -26.16 21.09 5.75
N ILE A 434 -24.99 20.44 5.73
CA ILE A 434 -24.54 19.63 6.89
C ILE A 434 -24.14 20.49 8.09
N ALA A 435 -23.49 21.63 7.86
CA ALA A 435 -23.10 22.57 8.93
C ALA A 435 -24.32 23.10 9.68
N THR A 436 -25.45 23.32 8.99
CA THR A 436 -26.71 23.73 9.61
C THR A 436 -27.35 22.59 10.43
N MET A 437 -27.18 21.35 10.00
CA MET A 437 -27.81 20.18 10.64
C MET A 437 -27.03 19.62 11.83
N VAL A 438 -25.71 19.85 11.89
CA VAL A 438 -24.80 19.29 12.90
C VAL A 438 -24.12 20.41 13.69
N PRO A 439 -24.68 20.85 14.84
CA PRO A 439 -24.17 22.01 15.59
C PRO A 439 -22.75 21.86 16.14
N SER A 440 -22.31 20.61 16.36
CA SER A 440 -20.96 20.26 16.82
C SER A 440 -19.91 20.41 15.73
N LEU A 441 -20.31 20.51 14.45
CA LEU A 441 -19.40 20.55 13.33
C LEU A 441 -18.54 21.81 13.37
N ARG A 442 -17.27 21.63 13.04
CA ARG A 442 -16.24 22.67 13.01
C ARG A 442 -15.48 22.68 11.70
N CYS A 443 -15.46 21.57 10.97
CA CYS A 443 -14.78 21.47 9.69
C CYS A 443 -15.48 20.48 8.75
N VAL A 444 -15.59 20.86 7.48
CA VAL A 444 -16.01 19.96 6.40
C VAL A 444 -15.05 20.12 5.23
N LEU A 445 -14.44 19.01 4.82
CA LEU A 445 -13.51 18.94 3.71
C LEU A 445 -14.06 17.99 2.65
N VAL A 446 -13.90 18.34 1.39
CA VAL A 446 -14.21 17.50 0.24
C VAL A 446 -12.99 17.47 -0.68
N THR A 447 -12.38 16.29 -0.81
CA THR A 447 -11.21 16.05 -1.67
C THR A 447 -11.67 15.35 -2.95
N PHE A 448 -11.19 15.80 -4.11
CA PHE A 448 -11.54 15.25 -5.43
C PHE A 448 -10.30 14.67 -6.09
N GLY A 449 -9.91 13.44 -5.72
CA GLY A 449 -8.74 12.74 -6.26
C GLY A 449 -7.52 13.67 -6.41
N ASP A 450 -7.04 13.82 -7.65
CA ASP A 450 -5.89 14.67 -7.97
C ASP A 450 -6.24 16.13 -8.31
N LEU A 451 -7.53 16.51 -8.33
CA LEU A 451 -7.98 17.88 -8.65
C LEU A 451 -7.74 18.86 -7.49
N GLY A 452 -7.72 18.36 -6.26
CA GLY A 452 -7.54 19.15 -5.04
C GLY A 452 -8.70 19.02 -4.06
N SER A 453 -8.73 19.90 -3.08
CA SER A 453 -9.67 19.89 -1.97
C SER A 453 -10.32 21.25 -1.78
N LYS A 454 -11.60 21.24 -1.40
CA LYS A 454 -12.38 22.41 -0.98
C LYS A 454 -13.02 22.11 0.36
N GLY A 455 -13.23 23.14 1.17
CA GLY A 455 -13.88 22.94 2.46
C GLY A 455 -14.17 24.24 3.18
N ARG A 456 -14.78 24.11 4.36
CA ARG A 456 -15.01 25.23 5.28
C ARG A 456 -14.60 24.81 6.68
N MET A 457 -14.20 25.79 7.48
CA MET A 457 -13.88 25.60 8.88
C MET A 457 -14.41 26.77 9.71
N VAL A 458 -14.81 26.50 10.94
CA VAL A 458 -15.19 27.52 11.91
C VAL A 458 -13.93 28.24 12.38
N ALA A 459 -13.88 29.55 12.18
CA ALA A 459 -12.82 30.43 12.64
C ALA A 459 -12.93 30.71 14.16
N GLU A 460 -11.93 31.37 14.73
CA GLU A 460 -11.90 31.72 16.17
C GLU A 460 -13.08 32.59 16.60
N ASP A 461 -13.64 33.39 15.68
CA ASP A 461 -14.82 34.23 15.92
C ASP A 461 -16.15 33.47 15.83
N GLY A 462 -16.12 32.16 15.58
CA GLY A 462 -17.29 31.29 15.45
C GLY A 462 -17.94 31.32 14.07
N THR A 463 -17.41 32.07 13.09
CA THR A 463 -17.94 32.13 11.73
C THR A 463 -17.31 31.07 10.81
N TRP A 464 -18.06 30.60 9.82
CA TRP A 464 -17.54 29.67 8.82
C TRP A 464 -16.72 30.42 7.76
N ARG A 465 -15.45 30.05 7.59
CA ARG A 465 -14.58 30.54 6.52
C ARG A 465 -14.30 29.44 5.51
N ASP A 466 -14.13 29.83 4.25
CA ASP A 466 -13.74 28.92 3.19
C ASP A 466 -12.24 28.61 3.28
N LEU A 467 -11.87 27.38 2.91
CA LEU A 467 -10.50 26.91 2.86
C LEU A 467 -10.09 26.65 1.41
N ASN A 468 -8.90 27.11 1.03
CA ASN A 468 -8.27 26.71 -0.22
C ASN A 468 -7.63 25.31 -0.11
N ASP A 469 -7.13 24.74 -1.21
CA ASP A 469 -6.55 23.39 -1.25
C ASP A 469 -5.36 23.22 -0.28
N ALA A 470 -4.47 24.21 -0.18
CA ALA A 470 -3.31 24.14 0.70
C ALA A 470 -3.72 24.14 2.19
N GLU A 471 -4.71 24.95 2.55
CA GLU A 471 -5.29 24.98 3.89
C GLU A 471 -6.03 23.68 4.21
N CYS A 472 -6.84 23.15 3.27
CA CYS A 472 -7.49 21.85 3.43
C CYS A 472 -6.47 20.76 3.75
N ARG A 473 -5.38 20.66 2.95
CA ARG A 473 -4.32 19.65 3.17
C ARG A 473 -3.56 19.86 4.49
N ALA A 474 -3.46 21.09 4.98
CA ALA A 474 -2.87 21.39 6.28
C ALA A 474 -3.77 20.86 7.41
N VAL A 475 -5.07 21.17 7.36
CA VAL A 475 -6.07 20.66 8.31
C VAL A 475 -6.14 19.13 8.29
N GLU A 476 -6.14 18.50 7.10
CA GLU A 476 -6.11 17.04 6.99
C GLU A 476 -4.92 16.40 7.70
N ARG A 477 -3.76 17.06 7.66
CA ARG A 477 -2.52 16.57 8.27
C ARG A 477 -2.52 16.78 9.78
N GLU A 478 -2.96 17.96 10.22
CA GLU A 478 -3.07 18.33 11.64
C GLU A 478 -4.07 17.43 12.38
N GLU A 479 -5.26 17.25 11.79
CA GLU A 479 -6.35 16.44 12.33
C GLU A 479 -6.25 14.95 11.97
N ARG A 480 -5.13 14.52 11.34
CA ARG A 480 -4.87 13.12 10.96
C ARG A 480 -5.98 12.46 10.12
N MET A 481 -6.71 13.26 9.33
CA MET A 481 -7.78 12.80 8.43
C MET A 481 -7.27 12.32 7.06
N GLN A 482 -5.96 12.33 6.84
CA GLN A 482 -5.32 11.87 5.59
C GLN A 482 -5.72 10.44 5.23
N ASP A 483 -5.84 10.13 3.95
CA ASP A 483 -6.15 8.78 3.51
C ASP A 483 -5.10 7.76 3.99
N GLY A 484 -5.54 6.78 4.79
CA GLY A 484 -4.69 5.66 5.20
C GLY A 484 -4.18 4.84 4.01
N ARG A 485 -4.90 4.79 2.87
CA ARG A 485 -4.44 4.09 1.65
C ARG A 485 -3.19 4.67 1.03
N ILE A 486 -2.99 6.00 1.07
CA ILE A 486 -1.79 6.62 0.45
C ILE A 486 -0.52 6.14 1.15
N ARG A 487 -0.60 5.75 2.44
CA ARG A 487 0.51 5.14 3.17
C ARG A 487 0.72 3.66 2.83
N CYS A 488 -0.31 2.98 2.34
CA CYS A 488 -0.36 1.52 2.26
C CYS A 488 -0.28 0.96 0.82
N PHE A 489 -0.57 1.79 -0.20
CA PHE A 489 -0.42 1.45 -1.62
C PHE A 489 0.59 2.35 -2.34
N PRO A 490 1.75 1.85 -2.80
CA PRO A 490 2.01 1.89 -4.22
C PRO A 490 1.06 0.88 -4.88
N THR A 491 0.46 1.31 -5.98
CA THR A 491 -0.53 0.66 -6.88
C THR A 491 -0.54 -0.88 -6.97
N TRP A 492 -1.53 -1.40 -7.71
CA TRP A 492 -1.71 -2.77 -8.19
C TRP A 492 -2.85 -3.51 -7.49
N CYS A 493 -3.96 -3.55 -8.26
CA CYS A 493 -5.22 -4.21 -8.05
C CYS A 493 -5.06 -5.71 -7.77
N ASP A 494 -5.99 -6.25 -6.99
CA ASP A 494 -6.32 -7.68 -6.99
C ASP A 494 -7.01 -8.09 -8.31
#